data_AF-A0A7S3E055-F1
#
_entry.id   AF-A0A7S3E055-F1
#
_cell.length_a   1.000
_cell.length_b   1.000
_cell.length_c   1.000
_cell.angle_alpha   90.00
_cell.angle_beta   90.00
_cell.angle_gamma   90.00
#
_symmetry.space_group_name_H-M   'P 1'
#
loop_
_entity.id
_entity.type
_entity.pdbx_description
1 polymer ?
#
loop_
_entity_poly.entity_id
_entity_poly.type
_entity_poly.pdbx_seq_one_letter_code
_entity_poly.pdbx_strand_id
1 'polypeptide(L)'
;LTGVGECSAQKLLMFDGLATSFRSLKLRPRQAKCAVCGTAPTINEANFARYDYEGKCGGPMHDKGGEGLCLLQEGQRVSCEALKRRLDERRAAEAKGDTFLLVDVRPPAEFAFASLAGSMNAPL
;
A
#
# COMPACT_ATOMS: atom_id res chain seq x y z
N LEU A 1 17.96 -17.72 14.96
CA LEU A 1 17.75 -18.50 13.72
C LEU A 1 19.03 -18.69 12.88
N THR A 2 20.07 -17.84 13.00
CA THR A 2 21.44 -18.16 12.49
C THR A 2 22.52 -18.19 13.56
N GLY A 3 22.29 -17.62 14.75
CA GLY A 3 23.27 -17.58 15.85
C GLY A 3 24.44 -16.61 15.62
N VAL A 4 24.37 -15.81 14.54
CA VAL A 4 25.40 -14.85 14.17
C VAL A 4 24.97 -13.44 14.60
N GLY A 5 25.86 -12.74 15.31
CA GLY A 5 25.68 -11.36 15.74
C GLY A 5 24.86 -11.18 17.02
N GLU A 6 24.75 -9.93 17.47
CA GLU A 6 23.95 -9.55 18.63
C GLU A 6 22.52 -9.14 18.22
N CYS A 7 21.54 -9.41 19.11
CA CYS A 7 20.17 -8.97 18.90
C CYS A 7 20.04 -7.44 19.00
N SER A 8 19.38 -6.81 18.04
CA SER A 8 19.05 -5.38 18.05
C SER A 8 17.80 -5.04 18.87
N ALA A 9 17.23 -6.00 19.60
CA ALA A 9 16.11 -5.73 20.49
C ALA A 9 16.47 -4.63 21.51
N GLN A 10 15.51 -3.76 21.82
CA GLN A 10 15.68 -2.59 22.70
C GLN A 10 16.72 -1.56 22.24
N LYS A 11 17.15 -1.58 20.98
CA LYS A 11 18.05 -0.57 20.40
C LYS A 11 17.31 0.18 19.28
N LEU A 12 17.37 1.51 19.31
CA LEU A 12 16.97 2.38 18.18
C LEU A 12 18.24 2.87 17.50
N LEU A 13 18.46 2.41 16.27
CA LEU A 13 19.55 2.88 15.44
C LEU A 13 19.16 4.20 14.77
N MET A 14 19.94 5.24 15.01
CA MET A 14 19.90 6.49 14.28
C MET A 14 21.06 6.53 13.30
N PHE A 15 20.75 6.84 12.05
CA PHE A 15 21.73 7.05 10.99
C PHE A 15 21.63 8.48 10.49
N ASP A 16 22.77 9.17 10.48
CA ASP A 16 22.92 10.46 9.81
C ASP A 16 23.58 10.22 8.45
N GLY A 17 22.80 10.40 7.37
CA GLY A 17 23.25 10.18 6.01
C GLY A 17 24.26 11.19 5.50
N LEU A 18 24.29 12.41 6.05
CA LEU A 18 25.23 13.46 5.61
C LEU A 18 26.57 13.29 6.32
N ALA A 19 26.54 13.09 7.63
CA ALA A 19 27.75 12.86 8.41
C ALA A 19 28.26 11.41 8.33
N THR A 20 27.49 10.50 7.72
CA THR A 20 27.77 9.05 7.67
C THR A 20 28.02 8.48 9.07
N SER A 21 27.21 8.89 10.05
CA SER A 21 27.40 8.53 11.46
C SER A 21 26.26 7.67 12.00
N PHE A 22 26.59 6.79 12.96
CA PHE A 22 25.64 5.88 13.58
C PHE A 22 25.57 6.12 15.09
N ARG A 23 24.36 6.20 15.62
CA ARG A 23 24.11 6.29 17.06
C ARG A 23 23.08 5.25 17.46
N SER A 24 23.37 4.50 18.52
CA SER A 24 22.41 3.53 19.09
C SER A 24 21.85 4.09 20.39
N LEU A 25 20.52 4.22 20.46
CA LEU A 25 19.81 4.62 21.66
C LEU A 25 19.14 3.41 22.30
N LYS A 26 19.30 3.26 23.62
CA LYS A 26 18.59 2.22 24.37
C LYS A 26 17.12 2.61 24.52
N LEU A 27 16.22 1.78 24.01
CA LEU A 27 14.79 1.94 24.18
C LEU A 27 14.37 1.59 25.60
N ARG A 28 13.34 2.28 26.10
CA ARG A 28 12.72 1.96 27.39
C ARG A 28 12.12 0.55 27.36
N PRO A 29 12.06 -0.15 28.51
CA PRO A 29 11.33 -1.41 28.61
C PRO A 29 9.81 -1.19 28.45
N ARG A 30 9.07 -2.30 28.29
CA ARG A 30 7.61 -2.29 28.23
C ARG A 30 7.03 -1.55 29.44
N GLN A 31 6.06 -0.66 29.19
CA GLN A 31 5.35 0.04 30.25
C GLN A 31 4.06 -0.68 30.63
N ALA A 32 3.81 -0.84 31.93
CA ALA A 32 2.57 -1.44 32.44
C ALA A 32 1.31 -0.66 32.00
N LYS A 33 1.42 0.66 31.84
CA LYS A 33 0.32 1.54 31.41
C LYS A 33 0.22 1.73 29.89
N CYS A 34 0.91 0.92 29.08
CA CYS A 34 0.83 1.03 27.62
C CYS A 34 -0.59 0.71 27.14
N ALA A 35 -1.16 1.56 26.26
CA ALA A 35 -2.51 1.37 25.73
C ALA A 35 -2.68 0.07 24.92
N VAL A 36 -1.59 -0.44 24.32
CA VAL A 36 -1.62 -1.62 23.43
C VAL A 36 -1.14 -2.88 24.15
N CYS A 37 0.03 -2.80 24.82
CA CYS A 37 0.66 -3.95 25.44
C CYS A 37 0.84 -3.79 26.96
N GLY A 38 0.04 -2.95 27.62
CA GLY A 38 0.05 -2.80 29.07
C GLY A 38 -0.62 -3.96 29.80
N THR A 39 -0.78 -3.84 31.11
CA THR A 39 -1.53 -4.80 31.94
C THR A 39 -3.04 -4.68 31.75
N ALA A 40 -3.52 -3.51 31.35
CA ALA A 40 -4.92 -3.23 31.02
C ALA A 40 -4.99 -2.50 29.67
N PRO A 41 -4.91 -3.22 28.54
CA PRO A 41 -4.87 -2.61 27.22
C PRO A 41 -6.23 -1.98 26.86
N THR A 42 -6.19 -0.75 26.37
CA THR A 42 -7.37 -0.03 25.87
C THR A 42 -7.51 -0.15 24.36
N ILE A 43 -6.45 -0.50 23.64
CA ILE A 43 -6.45 -0.81 22.22
C ILE A 43 -6.23 -2.32 22.06
N ASN A 44 -7.19 -3.01 21.47
CA ASN A 44 -7.20 -4.46 21.24
C ASN A 44 -7.88 -4.79 19.90
N GLU A 45 -7.84 -6.06 19.50
CA GLU A 45 -8.36 -6.51 18.20
C GLU A 45 -9.83 -6.13 17.95
N ALA A 46 -10.67 -6.14 19.00
CA ALA A 46 -12.10 -5.82 18.87
C ALA A 46 -12.37 -4.33 18.66
N ASN A 47 -11.47 -3.44 19.11
CA ASN A 47 -11.69 -1.99 19.05
C ASN A 47 -10.66 -1.24 18.19
N PHE A 48 -9.62 -1.91 17.70
CA PHE A 48 -8.58 -1.34 16.84
C PHE A 48 -9.17 -0.73 15.56
N ALA A 49 -10.19 -1.37 14.97
CA ALA A 49 -10.88 -0.85 13.78
C ALA A 49 -11.56 0.53 14.01
N ARG A 50 -11.77 0.94 15.26
CA ARG A 50 -12.35 2.24 15.62
C ARG A 50 -11.29 3.28 16.02
N TYR A 51 -10.02 2.89 16.00
CA TYR A 51 -8.93 3.79 16.31
C TYR A 51 -8.70 4.73 15.12
N ASP A 52 -8.99 6.01 15.32
CA ASP A 52 -8.74 7.07 14.35
C ASP A 52 -7.23 7.35 14.25
N TYR A 53 -6.51 6.50 13.53
CA TYR A 53 -5.07 6.66 13.33
C TYR A 53 -4.77 7.96 12.58
N GLU A 54 -5.54 8.26 11.53
CA GLU A 54 -5.27 9.38 10.62
C GLU A 54 -5.40 10.73 11.33
N GLY A 55 -6.48 10.92 12.11
CA GLY A 55 -6.66 12.12 12.92
C GLY A 55 -5.64 12.26 14.05
N LYS A 56 -5.08 11.14 14.56
CA LYS A 56 -4.06 11.14 15.61
C LYS A 56 -2.64 11.34 15.07
N CYS A 57 -2.34 10.84 13.87
CA CYS A 57 -1.01 10.89 13.26
C CYS A 57 -0.84 12.01 12.23
N GLY A 58 -1.91 12.74 11.91
CA GLY A 58 -1.85 13.95 11.08
C GLY A 58 -1.78 13.68 9.58
N GLY A 59 -2.21 12.51 9.12
CA GLY A 59 -2.23 12.16 7.70
C GLY A 59 -2.76 10.76 7.43
N PRO A 60 -3.17 10.49 6.17
CA PRO A 60 -3.72 9.19 5.79
C PRO A 60 -2.68 8.08 5.87
N MET A 61 -3.14 6.83 6.06
CA MET A 61 -2.28 5.64 6.14
C MET A 61 -1.79 5.16 4.76
N HIS A 62 -1.40 6.09 3.90
CA HIS A 62 -0.79 5.80 2.61
C HIS A 62 0.20 6.90 2.21
N ASP A 63 1.25 6.49 1.52
CA ASP A 63 2.28 7.35 0.91
C ASP A 63 1.76 8.22 -0.25
N LYS A 64 0.51 7.98 -0.68
CA LYS A 64 -0.18 8.85 -1.63
C LYS A 64 -0.54 10.15 -0.90
N GLY A 65 0.24 11.22 -1.16
CA GLY A 65 -0.02 12.52 -0.54
C GLY A 65 -1.44 13.04 -0.84
N GLY A 66 -2.09 13.57 0.21
CA GLY A 66 -3.34 14.35 0.11
C GLY A 66 -4.63 13.54 -0.06
N GLU A 67 -5.76 14.27 0.00
CA GLU A 67 -7.07 13.79 -0.44
C GLU A 67 -6.93 13.22 -1.85
N GLY A 68 -7.48 12.02 -2.08
CA GLY A 68 -7.30 11.30 -3.33
C GLY A 68 -7.51 12.20 -4.55
N LEU A 69 -6.48 12.31 -5.40
CA LEU A 69 -6.49 13.15 -6.60
C LEU A 69 -7.73 12.84 -7.45
N CYS A 70 -8.74 13.71 -7.38
CA CYS A 70 -9.96 13.63 -8.18
C CYS A 70 -9.77 14.34 -9.52
N LEU A 71 -8.70 13.97 -10.24
CA LEU A 71 -8.33 14.56 -11.53
C LEU A 71 -9.30 14.19 -12.67
N LEU A 72 -10.08 13.13 -12.48
CA LEU A 72 -10.97 12.57 -13.49
C LEU A 72 -12.40 12.60 -12.94
N GLN A 73 -13.35 13.00 -13.79
CA GLN A 73 -14.78 12.94 -13.49
C GLN A 73 -15.23 11.48 -13.31
N GLU A 74 -16.37 11.27 -12.66
CA GLU A 74 -16.89 9.93 -12.34
C GLU A 74 -17.06 9.04 -13.59
N GLY A 75 -17.44 9.61 -14.73
CA GLY A 75 -17.54 8.90 -16.02
C GLY A 75 -16.22 8.61 -16.73
N GLN A 76 -15.10 9.13 -16.23
CA GLN A 76 -13.75 8.93 -16.79
C GLN A 76 -12.95 7.87 -16.04
N ARG A 77 -13.59 7.18 -15.09
CA ARG A 77 -13.02 6.06 -14.34
C ARG A 77 -13.86 4.80 -14.56
N VAL A 78 -13.23 3.64 -14.41
CA VAL A 78 -13.90 2.34 -14.45
C VAL A 78 -13.38 1.50 -13.30
N SER A 79 -14.28 0.80 -12.60
CA SER A 79 -13.88 -0.15 -11.55
C SER A 79 -13.34 -1.44 -12.17
N CYS A 80 -12.59 -2.21 -11.39
CA CYS A 80 -12.07 -3.52 -11.82
C CYS A 80 -13.19 -4.49 -12.21
N GLU A 81 -14.29 -4.50 -11.46
CA GLU A 81 -15.46 -5.37 -11.73
C GLU A 81 -16.17 -4.96 -13.02
N ALA A 82 -16.34 -3.64 -13.24
CA ALA A 82 -16.95 -3.13 -14.45
C ALA A 82 -16.08 -3.43 -15.69
N LEU A 83 -14.76 -3.23 -15.58
CA LEU A 83 -13.82 -3.58 -16.66
C LEU A 83 -13.84 -5.09 -16.94
N LYS A 84 -13.82 -5.93 -15.90
CA LYS A 84 -13.90 -7.39 -16.05
C LYS A 84 -15.15 -7.81 -16.81
N ARG A 85 -16.32 -7.27 -16.44
CA ARG A 85 -17.58 -7.57 -17.13
C ARG A 85 -17.49 -7.24 -18.62
N ARG A 86 -16.97 -6.06 -18.98
CA ARG A 86 -16.77 -5.67 -20.38
C ARG A 86 -15.80 -6.60 -21.13
N LEU A 87 -14.72 -7.03 -20.47
CA LEU A 87 -13.77 -7.98 -21.05
C LEU A 87 -14.39 -9.37 -21.26
N ASP A 88 -15.22 -9.83 -20.33
CA ASP A 88 -15.91 -11.11 -20.43
C ASP A 88 -16.99 -11.05 -21.55
N GLU A 89 -17.73 -9.94 -21.67
CA GLU A 89 -18.68 -9.67 -22.77
C GLU A 89 -18.00 -9.62 -24.14
N ARG A 90 -16.84 -8.95 -24.23
CA ARG A 90 -16.00 -8.92 -25.45
C ARG A 90 -15.54 -10.31 -25.90
N ARG A 91 -15.26 -11.21 -24.95
CA ARG A 91 -14.86 -12.60 -25.26
C ARG A 91 -16.03 -13.46 -25.70
N ALA A 92 -17.22 -13.22 -25.13
CA ALA A 92 -18.42 -13.99 -25.42
C ALA A 92 -19.10 -13.60 -26.75
N ALA A 93 -19.04 -12.31 -27.11
CA ALA A 93 -19.52 -11.83 -28.39
C ALA A 93 -18.37 -11.90 -29.41
N GLU A 94 -18.48 -12.71 -30.46
CA GLU A 94 -17.58 -12.64 -31.63
C GLU A 94 -17.62 -11.21 -32.24
N ALA A 95 -16.75 -10.33 -31.73
CA ALA A 95 -16.21 -9.13 -32.37
C ALA A 95 -17.17 -8.05 -32.92
N LYS A 96 -18.31 -7.70 -32.28
CA LYS A 96 -19.16 -6.60 -32.81
C LYS A 96 -19.68 -5.49 -31.90
N GLY A 97 -19.47 -5.54 -30.59
CA GLY A 97 -20.11 -4.58 -29.67
C GLY A 97 -19.19 -3.53 -29.03
N ASP A 98 -18.01 -3.93 -28.55
CA ASP A 98 -17.27 -3.11 -27.58
C ASP A 98 -15.87 -2.71 -28.09
N THR A 99 -15.73 -1.44 -28.46
CA THR A 99 -14.60 -0.88 -29.23
C THR A 99 -13.57 -0.15 -28.37
N PHE A 100 -13.45 -0.45 -27.08
CA PHE A 100 -12.43 0.23 -26.26
C PHE A 100 -11.03 -0.36 -26.41
N LEU A 101 -10.02 0.51 -26.45
CA LEU A 101 -8.62 0.12 -26.37
C LEU A 101 -8.21 -0.01 -24.90
N LEU A 102 -7.56 -1.12 -24.54
CA LEU A 102 -7.01 -1.31 -23.20
C LEU A 102 -5.49 -1.05 -23.24
N VAL A 103 -5.05 0.04 -22.63
CA VAL A 103 -3.65 0.45 -22.61
C VAL A 103 -3.07 0.22 -21.22
N ASP A 104 -1.99 -0.54 -21.15
CA ASP A 104 -1.21 -0.78 -19.95
C ASP A 104 0.05 0.07 -19.98
N VAL A 105 0.11 1.06 -19.09
CA VAL A 105 1.19 2.06 -19.04
C VAL A 105 2.34 1.67 -18.12
N ARG A 106 2.33 0.44 -17.59
CA ARG A 106 3.40 -0.06 -16.72
C ARG A 106 4.69 -0.33 -17.51
N PRO A 107 5.85 -0.39 -16.85
CA PRO A 107 7.11 -0.77 -17.47
C PRO A 107 7.02 -2.13 -18.19
N PRO A 108 7.78 -2.34 -19.28
CA PRO A 108 7.72 -3.58 -20.06
C PRO A 108 7.97 -4.84 -19.22
N ALA A 109 8.84 -4.76 -18.21
CA ALA A 109 9.14 -5.87 -17.32
C ALA A 109 7.92 -6.33 -16.51
N GLU A 110 7.09 -5.39 -16.02
CA GLU A 110 5.86 -5.72 -15.28
C GLU A 110 4.77 -6.26 -16.21
N PHE A 111 4.65 -5.70 -17.41
CA PHE A 111 3.72 -6.16 -18.42
C PHE A 111 4.03 -7.60 -18.89
N ALA A 112 5.33 -7.91 -19.08
CA ALA A 112 5.79 -9.23 -19.45
C ALA A 112 5.54 -10.28 -18.36
N PHE A 113 5.55 -9.88 -17.10
CA PHE A 113 5.24 -10.77 -15.98
C PHE A 113 3.74 -11.14 -15.94
N ALA A 114 2.86 -10.14 -16.08
CA ALA A 114 1.42 -10.37 -16.13
C ALA A 114 0.70 -9.20 -16.83
N SER A 115 -0.26 -9.51 -17.70
CA SER A 115 -1.09 -8.53 -18.40
C SER A 115 -2.51 -9.04 -18.60
N LEU A 116 -3.44 -8.09 -18.82
CA LEU A 116 -4.81 -8.42 -19.18
C LEU A 116 -4.88 -8.81 -20.66
N ALA A 117 -5.52 -9.92 -20.99
CA ALA A 117 -5.60 -10.36 -22.38
C ALA A 117 -6.28 -9.30 -23.26
N GLY A 118 -5.64 -8.94 -24.37
CA GLY A 118 -6.09 -7.88 -25.28
C GLY A 118 -5.66 -6.47 -24.87
N SER A 119 -4.85 -6.30 -23.82
CA SER A 119 -4.19 -5.03 -23.55
C SER A 119 -2.93 -4.83 -24.41
N MET A 120 -2.62 -3.58 -24.71
CA MET A 120 -1.36 -3.17 -25.34
C MET A 120 -0.49 -2.45 -24.32
N ASN A 121 0.82 -2.68 -24.35
CA ASN A 121 1.75 -1.97 -23.48
C ASN A 121 2.22 -0.67 -24.15
N ALA A 122 2.08 0.46 -23.44
CA ALA A 122 2.59 1.76 -23.83
C ALA A 122 3.15 2.47 -22.57
N PRO A 123 4.40 2.17 -22.17
CA PRO A 123 5.01 2.71 -20.95
C PRO A 123 5.06 4.24 -20.94
N LEU A 124 4.94 4.85 -19.75
CA LEU A 124 5.13 6.30 -19.53
C LEU A 124 6.59 6.74 -19.69
#